data_AF-A0A2H0Q8L0-F1
#
_entry.id   AF-A0A2H0Q8L0-F1
#
_cell.length_a   1.000
_cell.length_b   1.000
_cell.length_c   1.000
_cell.angle_alpha   90.00
_cell.angle_beta   90.00
_cell.angle_gamma   90.00
#
_symmetry.space_group_name_H-M   'P 1'
#
loop_
_entity.id
_entity.type
_entity.pdbx_description
1 polymer ?
#
loop_
_entity_poly.entity_id
_entity_poly.type
_entity_poly.pdbx_seq_one_letter_code
_entity_poly.pdbx_strand_id
1 'polypeptide(L)'
;MATIARKSSKRSQSLIDKTKSIFFSSRGFPIILTFTVLAILFVLFRMKTVELDYQVNFLNKEIDEVIVENKDLKARKAKLMSVDKLRAMANKHGLSQPKQNQIIVVP
;
A
#
# COMPACT_ATOMS: atom_id res chain seq x y z
N MET A 1 -55.41 -53.85 -5.92
CA MET A 1 -54.09 -53.69 -6.57
C MET A 1 -54.04 -52.31 -7.22
N ALA A 2 -53.35 -51.36 -6.60
CA ALA A 2 -53.19 -50.01 -7.16
C ALA A 2 -51.71 -49.80 -7.52
N THR A 3 -51.44 -49.68 -8.82
CA THR A 3 -50.11 -49.37 -9.36
C THR A 3 -49.88 -47.86 -9.28
N ILE A 4 -49.01 -47.44 -8.36
CA ILE A 4 -48.56 -46.05 -8.25
C ILE A 4 -47.50 -45.80 -9.33
N ALA A 5 -47.92 -45.16 -10.43
CA ALA A 5 -46.99 -44.69 -11.47
C ALA A 5 -46.26 -43.42 -11.00
N ARG A 6 -44.98 -43.55 -10.63
CA ARG A 6 -44.06 -42.41 -10.42
C ARG A 6 -43.79 -41.71 -11.75
N LYS A 7 -44.35 -40.52 -11.95
CA LYS A 7 -44.04 -39.64 -13.10
C LYS A 7 -43.69 -38.24 -12.61
N SER A 8 -42.41 -37.90 -12.45
CA SER A 8 -41.99 -36.48 -12.33
C SER A 8 -40.51 -36.11 -12.50
N SER A 9 -39.58 -36.95 -13.02
CA SER A 9 -38.17 -36.50 -13.20
C SER A 9 -37.85 -35.89 -14.58
N LYS A 10 -38.67 -36.13 -15.62
CA LYS A 10 -38.33 -35.76 -17.02
C LYS A 10 -38.29 -34.25 -17.31
N ARG A 11 -38.98 -33.41 -16.53
CA ARG A 11 -39.07 -31.95 -16.80
C ARG A 11 -37.84 -31.18 -16.31
N SER A 12 -37.18 -31.65 -15.24
CA SER A 12 -35.94 -31.07 -14.71
C SER A 12 -34.76 -31.34 -15.65
N GLN A 13 -34.67 -32.56 -16.18
CA GLN A 13 -33.66 -32.93 -17.20
C GLN A 13 -33.75 -32.03 -18.45
N SER A 14 -34.96 -31.77 -18.95
CA SER A 14 -35.16 -30.91 -20.13
C SER A 14 -34.65 -29.46 -19.97
N LEU A 15 -34.65 -28.89 -18.76
CA LEU A 15 -34.15 -27.53 -18.54
C LEU A 15 -32.62 -27.51 -18.45
N ILE A 16 -32.04 -28.51 -17.79
CA ILE A 16 -30.58 -28.70 -17.70
C ILE A 16 -29.98 -28.95 -19.09
N ASP A 17 -30.65 -29.73 -19.92
CA ASP A 17 -30.18 -30.04 -21.27
C ASP A 17 -30.25 -28.81 -22.19
N LYS A 18 -31.26 -27.94 -22.02
CA LYS A 18 -31.36 -26.66 -22.73
C LYS A 18 -30.27 -25.68 -22.30
N THR A 19 -30.00 -25.53 -21.01
CA THR A 19 -28.92 -24.63 -20.54
C THR A 19 -27.55 -25.14 -20.96
N LYS A 20 -27.29 -26.45 -20.93
CA LYS A 20 -26.07 -27.04 -21.50
C LYS A 20 -25.92 -26.74 -22.99
N SER A 21 -27.00 -26.86 -23.78
CA SER A 21 -26.93 -26.58 -25.23
C SER A 21 -26.62 -25.11 -25.55
N ILE A 22 -27.04 -24.18 -24.68
CA ILE A 22 -26.73 -22.75 -24.79
C ILE A 22 -25.28 -22.48 -24.34
N PHE A 23 -24.82 -23.18 -23.29
CA PHE A 23 -23.45 -23.07 -22.77
C PHE A 23 -22.40 -23.58 -23.78
N PHE A 24 -22.70 -24.69 -24.46
CA PHE A 24 -21.88 -25.28 -25.52
C PHE A 24 -22.21 -24.73 -26.92
N SER A 25 -23.05 -23.69 -27.01
CA SER A 25 -23.30 -23.02 -28.28
C SER A 25 -22.10 -22.16 -28.66
N SER A 26 -21.74 -22.16 -29.95
CA SER A 26 -20.64 -21.37 -30.53
C SER A 26 -20.68 -19.87 -30.17
N ARG A 27 -21.88 -19.33 -29.91
CA ARG A 27 -22.07 -17.92 -29.50
C ARG A 27 -22.08 -17.71 -27.98
N GLY A 28 -22.51 -18.69 -27.19
CA GLY A 28 -22.63 -18.58 -25.74
C GLY A 28 -21.31 -18.83 -25.00
N PHE A 29 -20.54 -19.82 -25.47
CA PHE A 29 -19.24 -20.18 -24.90
C PHE A 29 -18.25 -19.01 -24.77
N PRO A 30 -17.98 -18.19 -25.81
CA PRO A 30 -17.04 -17.08 -25.68
C PRO A 30 -17.48 -16.03 -24.65
N ILE A 31 -18.78 -15.77 -24.53
CA ILE A 31 -19.33 -14.81 -23.56
C ILE A 31 -19.05 -15.29 -22.14
N ILE A 32 -19.37 -16.55 -21.84
CA ILE A 32 -19.15 -17.12 -20.50
C ILE A 32 -17.66 -17.17 -20.17
N LEU A 33 -16.82 -17.51 -21.15
CA LEU A 33 -15.37 -17.51 -20.98
C LEU A 33 -14.86 -16.13 -20.59
N THR A 34 -15.30 -15.07 -21.29
CA THR A 34 -14.91 -13.70 -20.95
C THR A 34 -15.36 -13.27 -19.56
N PHE A 35 -16.60 -13.58 -19.17
CA PHE A 35 -17.09 -13.30 -17.81
C PHE A 35 -16.31 -14.06 -16.73
N THR A 36 -15.91 -15.31 -17.02
CA THR A 36 -15.09 -16.11 -16.10
C THR A 36 -13.70 -15.48 -15.93
N VAL A 37 -13.07 -15.04 -17.02
CA VAL A 37 -11.78 -14.33 -16.97
C VAL A 37 -11.90 -13.02 -16.20
N LEU A 38 -12.95 -12.23 -16.45
CA LEU A 38 -13.21 -10.98 -15.73
C LEU A 38 -13.43 -11.21 -14.23
N ALA A 39 -14.15 -12.27 -13.86
CA ALA A 39 -14.36 -12.63 -12.46
C ALA A 39 -13.05 -13.00 -11.75
N ILE A 40 -12.19 -13.78 -12.41
CA ILE A 40 -10.86 -14.13 -11.88
C ILE A 40 -10.00 -12.86 -11.73
N LEU A 41 -9.96 -12.00 -12.75
CA LEU A 41 -9.23 -10.75 -12.71
C LEU A 41 -9.70 -9.86 -11.55
N PHE A 42 -11.01 -9.72 -11.35
CA PHE A 42 -11.55 -8.92 -10.24
C PHE A 42 -11.03 -9.40 -8.88
N VAL A 43 -11.02 -10.71 -8.65
CA VAL A 43 -10.50 -11.29 -7.39
C VAL A 43 -9.01 -11.03 -7.25
N LEU A 44 -8.23 -11.21 -8.33
CA LEU A 44 -6.79 -10.94 -8.33
C LEU A 44 -6.47 -9.47 -8.06
N PHE A 45 -7.18 -8.55 -8.71
CA PHE A 45 -7.05 -7.12 -8.45
C PHE A 45 -7.36 -6.79 -7.00
N ARG A 46 -8.45 -7.33 -6.43
CA ARG A 46 -8.80 -7.10 -5.03
C ARG A 46 -7.71 -7.59 -4.08
N MET A 47 -7.12 -8.76 -4.32
CA MET A 47 -5.99 -9.26 -3.51
C MET A 47 -4.75 -8.36 -3.65
N LYS A 48 -4.43 -7.93 -4.87
CA LYS A 48 -3.29 -7.04 -5.12
C LYS A 48 -3.46 -5.66 -4.51
N THR A 49 -4.66 -5.10 -4.48
CA THR A 49 -4.94 -3.84 -3.78
C THR A 49 -4.66 -3.97 -2.28
N VAL A 50 -5.09 -5.06 -1.65
CA VAL A 50 -4.85 -5.28 -0.22
C VAL A 50 -3.35 -5.45 0.08
N GLU A 51 -2.63 -6.20 -0.74
CA GLU A 51 -1.17 -6.35 -0.62
C GLU A 51 -0.44 -5.01 -0.75
N LEU A 52 -0.82 -4.19 -1.73
CA LEU A 52 -0.26 -2.86 -1.94
C LEU A 52 -0.56 -1.93 -0.77
N ASP A 53 -1.78 -1.97 -0.22
CA ASP A 53 -2.16 -1.13 0.92
C ASP A 53 -1.30 -1.45 2.16
N TYR A 54 -1.02 -2.73 2.41
CA TYR A 54 -0.10 -3.12 3.48
C TYR A 54 1.33 -2.61 3.25
N GLN A 55 1.85 -2.70 2.02
CA GLN A 55 3.18 -2.21 1.68
C GLN A 55 3.27 -0.69 1.83
N VAL A 56 2.27 0.04 1.33
CA VAL A 56 2.19 1.50 1.46
C VAL A 56 2.13 1.90 2.93
N ASN A 57 1.32 1.22 3.73
CA ASN A 57 1.21 1.52 5.16
C ASN A 57 2.52 1.24 5.92
N PHE A 58 3.26 0.19 5.53
CA PHE A 58 4.59 -0.06 6.08
C PHE A 58 5.57 1.06 5.74
N LEU A 59 5.65 1.45 4.46
CA LEU A 59 6.54 2.53 4.00
C LEU A 59 6.20 3.87 4.65
N ASN A 60 4.90 4.17 4.83
CA ASN A 60 4.48 5.41 5.50
C ASN A 60 4.93 5.45 6.96
N LYS A 61 4.90 4.33 7.68
CA LYS A 61 5.43 4.26 9.05
C LYS A 61 6.93 4.52 9.10
N GLU A 62 7.69 3.94 8.17
CA GLU A 62 9.13 4.17 8.08
C GLU A 62 9.44 5.64 7.78
N ILE A 63 8.69 6.27 6.87
CA ILE A 63 8.79 7.70 6.58
C ILE A 63 8.52 8.54 7.84
N ASP A 64 7.46 8.22 8.59
CA ASP A 64 7.12 8.93 9.81
C ASP A 64 8.21 8.81 10.89
N GLU A 65 8.78 7.62 11.06
CA GLU A 65 9.92 7.39 11.96
C GLU A 65 11.13 8.25 11.57
N VAL A 66 11.51 8.24 10.28
CA VAL A 66 12.62 9.05 9.77
C VAL A 66 12.34 10.56 9.92
N ILE A 67 11.09 10.99 9.75
CA ILE A 67 10.71 12.40 9.96
C ILE A 67 10.89 12.79 11.44
N VAL A 68 10.48 11.93 12.37
CA VAL A 68 10.65 12.17 13.81
C VAL A 68 12.14 12.20 14.18
N GLU A 69 12.93 11.25 13.68
CA GLU A 69 14.38 11.23 13.91
C GLU A 69 15.05 12.50 13.35
N ASN A 70 14.67 12.94 12.14
CA ASN A 70 15.19 14.16 11.54
C ASN A 70 14.88 15.40 12.40
N LYS A 71 13.67 15.48 12.97
CA LYS A 71 13.30 16.55 13.90
C LYS A 71 14.16 16.51 15.16
N ASP A 72 14.41 15.34 15.75
CA ASP A 72 15.29 15.20 16.92
C ASP A 72 16.74 15.59 16.57
N LEU A 73 17.27 15.11 15.45
CA LEU A 73 18.61 15.45 14.97
C LEU A 73 18.77 16.95 14.73
N LYS A 74 17.75 17.63 14.17
CA LYS A 74 17.75 19.10 14.03
C LYS A 74 17.78 19.80 15.38
N ALA A 75 16.99 19.33 16.35
CA ALA A 75 17.00 19.88 17.70
C ALA A 75 18.36 19.68 18.39
N ARG A 76 18.97 18.49 18.26
CA ARG A 76 20.32 18.20 18.78
C ARG A 76 21.37 19.07 18.11
N LYS A 77 21.32 19.24 16.78
CA LYS A 77 22.23 20.13 16.06
C LYS A 77 22.12 21.55 16.58
N ALA A 78 20.90 22.09 16.72
CA ALA A 78 20.68 23.43 17.26
C ALA A 78 21.23 23.56 18.69
N LYS A 79 21.01 22.55 19.54
CA LYS A 79 21.57 22.49 20.90
C LYS A 79 23.10 22.49 20.91
N LEU A 80 23.73 21.75 20.00
CA LEU A 80 25.19 21.71 19.87
C LEU A 80 25.77 23.03 19.32
N MET A 81 25.03 23.71 18.44
CA MET A 81 25.38 25.04 17.94
C MET A 81 24.94 26.18 18.87
N SER A 82 24.46 25.88 20.08
CA SER A 82 24.12 26.91 21.05
C SER A 82 25.35 27.71 21.45
N VAL A 83 25.16 29.00 21.75
CA VAL A 83 26.25 29.91 22.12
C VAL A 83 27.07 29.36 23.29
N ASP A 84 26.42 28.75 24.28
CA ASP A 84 27.09 28.18 25.45
C ASP A 84 28.00 27.00 25.08
N LYS A 85 27.51 26.08 24.22
CA LYS A 85 28.29 24.95 23.71
C LYS A 85 29.46 25.43 22.84
N LEU A 86 29.23 26.42 21.99
CA LEU A 86 30.27 27.01 21.14
C LEU A 86 31.35 27.71 21.97
N ARG A 87 30.98 28.46 23.01
CA ARG A 87 31.93 29.09 23.96
C ARG A 87 32.71 28.05 24.75
N ALA A 88 32.03 27.01 25.25
CA ALA A 88 32.71 25.91 25.96
C ALA A 88 33.73 25.20 25.05
N MET A 89 33.39 25.00 23.77
CA MET A 89 34.28 24.41 22.78
C MET A 89 35.45 25.35 22.46
N ALA A 90 35.20 26.64 22.25
CA ALA A 90 36.23 27.65 22.02
C ALA A 90 37.23 27.69 23.19
N ASN A 91 36.74 27.72 24.42
CA ASN A 91 37.57 27.71 25.63
C ASN A 91 38.44 26.45 25.71
N LYS A 92 37.89 25.27 25.40
CA LYS A 92 38.64 24.00 25.38
C LYS A 92 39.81 24.01 24.39
N HIS A 93 39.66 24.72 23.28
CA HIS A 93 40.69 24.83 22.24
C HIS A 93 41.53 26.11 22.35
N GLY A 94 41.41 26.87 23.44
CA GLY A 94 42.17 28.12 23.64
C GLY A 94 41.77 29.26 22.69
N LEU A 95 40.61 29.15 22.04
CA LEU A 95 40.08 30.16 21.14
C LEU A 95 39.39 31.26 21.95
N SER A 96 39.76 32.51 21.69
CA SER A 96 39.20 33.69 22.36
C SER A 96 38.22 34.42 21.45
N GLN A 97 37.30 35.18 22.05
CA GLN A 97 36.30 35.94 21.31
C GLN A 97 37.00 37.03 20.48
N PRO A 98 36.72 37.14 19.16
CA PRO A 98 37.37 38.14 18.30
C PRO A 98 37.00 39.55 18.73
N LYS A 99 37.96 40.47 18.64
CA LYS A 99 37.74 41.90 18.89
C LYS A 99 37.01 42.52 17.70
N GLN A 100 36.37 43.67 17.91
CA GLN A 100 35.55 44.33 16.89
C GLN A 100 36.31 44.66 15.60
N ASN A 101 37.62 44.91 15.68
CA ASN A 101 38.51 45.13 14.54
C ASN A 101 38.88 43.86 13.75
N GLN A 102 38.49 42.67 14.23
CA GLN A 102 38.77 41.38 13.60
C GLN A 102 37.53 40.77 12.92
N ILE A 103 36.38 41.45 12.98
CA ILE A 103 35.11 40.99 12.38
C ILE A 103 35.01 41.55 10.95
N ILE A 104 34.96 40.67 9.95
CA ILE A 104 34.74 41.03 8.54
C ILE A 104 33.30 40.66 8.18
N VAL A 105 32.49 41.65 7.80
CA VAL A 105 31.11 41.43 7.32
C VAL A 105 31.14 41.34 5.80
N VAL A 106 30.74 40.19 5.26
CA VAL A 106 30.62 39.98 3.80
C VAL A 106 29.15 40.22 3.40
N PRO A 107 28.87 41.15 2.46
CA PRO A 107 27.53 41.44 1.98
C PRO A 107 26.93 40.34 1.10
#